data_AF-A0A7S2GZ02-F1
#
_entry.id   AF-A0A7S2GZ02-F1
#
_cell.length_a   1.000
_cell.length_b   1.000
_cell.length_c   1.000
_cell.angle_alpha   90.00
_cell.angle_beta   90.00
_cell.angle_gamma   90.00
#
_symmetry.space_group_name_H-M   'P 1'
#
loop_
_entity.id
_entity.type
_entity.pdbx_description
1 polymer ?
#
loop_
_entity_poly.entity_id
_entity_poly.type
_entity_poly.pdbx_seq_one_letter_code
_entity_poly.pdbx_strand_id
1 'polypeptide(L)'
;RQFASVGRLDHGSPGAFCLLESVGDGWVDLDKIKVIPELQDYFRLLASYVEAPRDPAKFREHLAARVDLMSCSVYAGGGHELLDYLEELTQANWAASSNDTGYGCDWILESDEGLGDVAACYFCEQELKRWKFTAKTEATQLQIHAQMLAGHPKAKSKEYIEGSKPRQ
;
A
#
# COMPACT_ATOMS: atom_id res chain seq x y z
N ARG A 1 13.50 -9.51 10.05
CA ARG A 1 12.46 -10.10 10.93
C ARG A 1 11.38 -10.64 10.02
N GLN A 2 10.92 -11.86 10.24
CA GLN A 2 9.79 -12.43 9.51
C GLN A 2 8.50 -12.33 10.35
N PHE A 3 7.37 -12.34 9.68
CA PHE A 3 6.03 -12.20 10.25
C PHE A 3 5.10 -13.31 9.73
N ALA A 4 4.08 -13.65 10.49
CA ALA A 4 3.05 -14.59 10.04
C ALA A 4 2.27 -14.06 8.82
N SER A 5 2.05 -12.75 8.75
CA SER A 5 1.47 -12.14 7.56
C SER A 5 1.91 -10.68 7.41
N VAL A 6 1.85 -10.19 6.18
CA VAL A 6 2.04 -8.77 5.86
C VAL A 6 0.85 -8.30 5.04
N GLY A 7 0.17 -7.28 5.53
CA GLY A 7 -0.98 -6.67 4.88
C GLY A 7 -0.57 -5.46 4.06
N ARG A 8 -1.10 -5.36 2.84
CA ARG A 8 -1.04 -4.18 1.99
C ARG A 8 -2.43 -3.59 1.87
N LEU A 9 -2.62 -2.42 2.48
CA LEU A 9 -3.90 -1.72 2.52
C LEU A 9 -3.91 -0.58 1.51
N ASP A 10 -4.75 -0.67 0.49
CA ASP A 10 -4.92 0.35 -0.56
C ASP A 10 -6.25 0.14 -1.31
N HIS A 11 -6.61 1.07 -2.19
CA HIS A 11 -7.74 0.87 -3.09
C HIS A 11 -7.46 -0.22 -4.13
N GLY A 12 -8.53 -0.84 -4.61
CA GLY A 12 -8.48 -1.91 -5.59
C GLY A 12 -9.68 -1.90 -6.53
N SER A 13 -9.56 -2.72 -7.56
CA SER A 13 -10.62 -3.07 -8.50
C SER A 13 -10.37 -4.51 -8.99
N PRO A 14 -11.33 -5.16 -9.67
CA PRO A 14 -11.12 -6.52 -10.19
C PRO A 14 -9.83 -6.66 -11.01
N GLY A 15 -8.88 -7.47 -10.52
CA GLY A 15 -7.59 -7.72 -11.18
C GLY A 15 -6.54 -6.61 -11.09
N ALA A 16 -6.75 -5.55 -10.29
CA ALA A 16 -5.78 -4.47 -10.15
C ALA A 16 -5.87 -3.76 -8.79
N PHE A 17 -4.75 -3.18 -8.35
CA PHE A 17 -4.71 -2.38 -7.12
C PHE A 17 -3.88 -1.11 -7.28
N CYS A 18 -4.18 -0.10 -6.46
CA CYS A 18 -3.39 1.13 -6.41
C CYS A 18 -2.00 0.85 -5.84
N LEU A 19 -0.97 1.61 -6.24
CA LEU A 19 0.34 1.65 -5.56
C LEU A 19 0.76 3.12 -5.37
N LEU A 20 1.92 3.53 -5.88
CA LEU A 20 2.32 4.94 -5.92
C LEU A 20 1.89 5.53 -7.26
N GLU A 21 1.45 6.79 -7.28
CA GLU A 21 1.08 7.49 -8.52
C GLU A 21 2.19 7.43 -9.59
N SER A 22 3.45 7.47 -9.15
CA SER A 22 4.62 7.37 -10.03
C SER A 22 4.91 5.97 -10.56
N VAL A 23 4.15 4.95 -10.16
CA VAL A 23 4.34 3.55 -10.53
C VAL A 23 3.11 3.05 -11.26
N GLY A 24 3.26 2.76 -12.56
CA GLY A 24 2.14 2.27 -13.38
C GLY A 24 0.96 3.24 -13.46
N ASP A 25 1.23 4.55 -13.41
CA ASP A 25 0.20 5.60 -13.37
C ASP A 25 -0.77 5.47 -12.18
N GLY A 26 -0.25 4.98 -11.04
CA GLY A 26 -1.01 4.79 -9.80
C GLY A 26 -1.70 3.44 -9.66
N TRP A 27 -1.74 2.63 -10.73
CA TRP A 27 -2.42 1.33 -10.75
C TRP A 27 -1.51 0.21 -11.22
N VAL A 28 -1.60 -0.94 -10.58
CA VAL A 28 -0.83 -2.14 -10.90
C VAL A 28 -1.80 -3.29 -11.19
N ASP A 29 -1.66 -3.86 -12.39
CA ASP A 29 -2.38 -5.03 -12.90
C ASP A 29 -1.36 -6.10 -13.32
N LEU A 30 -1.83 -7.30 -13.67
CA LEU A 30 -0.96 -8.42 -14.04
C LEU A 30 0.00 -8.09 -15.21
N ASP A 31 -0.47 -7.37 -16.22
CA ASP A 31 0.33 -7.05 -17.40
C ASP A 31 1.51 -6.14 -17.05
N LYS A 32 1.28 -5.13 -16.20
CA LYS A 32 2.34 -4.25 -15.68
C LYS A 32 3.37 -5.02 -14.86
N ILE A 33 2.95 -5.93 -13.98
CA ILE A 33 3.90 -6.69 -13.15
C ILE A 33 4.79 -7.58 -14.02
N LYS A 34 4.23 -8.21 -15.07
CA LYS A 34 4.99 -9.08 -15.97
C LYS A 34 6.10 -8.33 -16.72
N VAL A 35 5.89 -7.06 -17.06
CA VAL A 35 6.82 -6.29 -17.90
C VAL A 35 7.74 -5.34 -17.13
N ILE A 36 7.45 -5.02 -15.87
CA ILE A 36 8.25 -4.11 -15.03
C ILE A 36 9.02 -4.93 -13.97
N PRO A 37 10.34 -5.18 -14.15
CA PRO A 37 11.13 -5.96 -13.21
C PRO A 37 11.16 -5.39 -11.78
N GLU A 38 11.13 -4.08 -11.64
CA GLU A 38 11.15 -3.40 -10.34
C GLU A 38 9.89 -3.70 -9.52
N LEU A 39 8.74 -3.90 -10.17
CA LEU A 39 7.53 -4.37 -9.48
C LEU A 39 7.70 -5.80 -8.99
N GLN A 40 8.32 -6.67 -9.79
CA GLN A 40 8.57 -8.05 -9.37
C GLN A 40 9.51 -8.10 -8.17
N ASP A 41 10.58 -7.31 -8.20
CA ASP A 41 11.53 -7.21 -7.08
C ASP A 41 10.87 -6.63 -5.83
N TYR A 42 10.00 -5.64 -5.99
CA TYR A 42 9.18 -5.13 -4.90
C TYR A 42 8.30 -6.21 -4.27
N PHE A 43 7.62 -7.04 -5.06
CA PHE A 43 6.78 -8.12 -4.52
C PHE A 43 7.58 -9.26 -3.90
N ARG A 44 8.75 -9.60 -4.44
CA ARG A 44 9.70 -10.52 -3.79
C ARG A 44 10.19 -9.97 -2.45
N LEU A 45 10.51 -8.68 -2.40
CA LEU A 45 10.90 -8.02 -1.15
C LEU A 45 9.74 -8.05 -0.14
N LEU A 46 8.51 -7.78 -0.57
CA LEU A 46 7.34 -7.85 0.31
C LEU A 46 7.14 -9.25 0.89
N ALA A 47 7.19 -10.28 0.04
CA ALA A 47 7.10 -11.68 0.45
C ALA A 47 8.26 -12.12 1.34
N SER A 48 9.45 -11.52 1.22
CA SER A 48 10.59 -11.84 2.11
C SER A 48 10.35 -11.49 3.58
N TYR A 49 9.36 -10.65 3.88
CA TYR A 49 8.96 -10.33 5.24
C TYR A 49 8.06 -11.39 5.88
N VAL A 50 7.47 -12.30 5.11
CA VAL A 50 6.67 -13.38 5.68
C VAL A 50 7.56 -14.58 6.06
N GLU A 51 7.10 -15.38 7.01
CA GLU A 51 7.78 -16.64 7.35
C GLU A 51 7.83 -17.56 6.13
N ALA A 52 8.92 -18.29 5.96
CA ALA A 52 8.99 -19.28 4.87
C ALA A 52 8.05 -20.45 5.18
N PRO A 53 7.33 -20.99 4.19
CA PRO A 53 6.49 -22.17 4.40
C PRO A 53 7.34 -23.35 4.87
N ARG A 54 6.82 -24.15 5.81
CA ARG A 54 7.53 -25.36 6.28
C ARG A 54 7.75 -26.37 5.17
N ASP A 55 6.80 -26.45 4.24
CA ASP A 55 6.88 -27.24 3.02
C ASP A 55 6.76 -26.29 1.82
N PRO A 56 7.87 -25.99 1.11
CA PRO A 56 7.85 -25.13 -0.06
C PRO A 56 6.91 -25.62 -1.17
N ALA A 57 6.62 -26.92 -1.27
CA ALA A 57 5.71 -27.44 -2.29
C ALA A 57 4.23 -27.12 -1.99
N LYS A 58 3.93 -26.68 -0.76
CA LYS A 58 2.57 -26.40 -0.27
C LYS A 58 2.42 -24.96 0.21
N PHE A 59 3.22 -24.05 -0.32
CA PHE A 59 3.23 -22.67 0.15
C PHE A 59 1.84 -22.00 0.08
N ARG A 60 1.04 -22.34 -0.94
CA ARG A 60 -0.34 -21.88 -1.13
C ARG A 60 -1.29 -22.27 0.01
N GLU A 61 -1.09 -23.45 0.60
CA GLU A 61 -1.92 -23.95 1.70
C GLU A 61 -1.53 -23.33 3.05
N HIS A 62 -0.44 -22.56 3.11
CA HIS A 62 0.13 -22.07 4.36
C HIS A 62 -0.51 -20.75 4.82
N LEU A 63 -1.77 -20.84 5.27
CA LEU A 63 -2.56 -19.68 5.71
C LEU A 63 -1.88 -18.84 6.82
N ALA A 64 -0.91 -19.38 7.56
CA ALA A 64 -0.19 -18.65 8.60
C ALA A 64 1.09 -17.93 8.12
N ALA A 65 1.40 -17.95 6.81
CA ALA A 65 2.57 -17.33 6.20
C ALA A 65 2.19 -16.76 4.81
N ARG A 66 1.67 -15.53 4.78
CA ARG A 66 1.00 -15.00 3.58
C ARG A 66 1.12 -13.48 3.44
N VAL A 67 0.95 -13.00 2.21
CA VAL A 67 0.77 -11.58 1.91
C VAL A 67 -0.71 -11.31 1.68
N ASP A 68 -1.28 -10.38 2.45
CA ASP A 68 -2.70 -10.02 2.36
C ASP A 68 -2.84 -8.73 1.52
N LEU A 69 -3.42 -8.84 0.32
CA LEU A 69 -3.88 -7.70 -0.47
C LEU A 69 -5.24 -7.24 0.07
N MET A 70 -5.18 -6.35 1.05
CA MET A 70 -6.35 -5.72 1.69
C MET A 70 -6.88 -4.58 0.81
N SER A 71 -7.24 -4.92 -0.43
CA SER A 71 -7.72 -3.98 -1.45
C SER A 71 -9.05 -4.46 -2.03
N CYS A 72 -9.94 -3.50 -2.27
CA CYS A 72 -11.30 -3.77 -2.73
C CYS A 72 -11.31 -4.65 -4.00
N SER A 73 -12.05 -5.76 -3.94
CA SER A 73 -12.46 -6.57 -5.09
C SER A 73 -11.32 -7.09 -5.98
N VAL A 74 -10.07 -7.11 -5.52
CA VAL A 74 -8.91 -7.50 -6.34
C VAL A 74 -9.05 -8.92 -6.90
N TYR A 75 -9.57 -9.85 -6.09
CA TYR A 75 -9.76 -11.25 -6.49
C TYR A 75 -10.93 -11.46 -7.46
N ALA A 76 -11.83 -10.49 -7.61
CA ALA A 76 -12.95 -10.61 -8.52
C ALA A 76 -12.50 -10.64 -10.00
N GLY A 77 -13.31 -11.24 -10.86
CA GLY A 77 -13.03 -11.34 -12.29
C GLY A 77 -11.73 -12.08 -12.59
N GLY A 78 -10.81 -11.42 -13.30
CA GLY A 78 -9.47 -11.95 -13.61
C GLY A 78 -8.46 -11.92 -12.46
N GLY A 79 -8.90 -11.53 -11.24
CA GLY A 79 -8.04 -11.40 -10.07
C GLY A 79 -7.29 -12.65 -9.65
N HIS A 80 -7.85 -13.83 -9.89
CA HIS A 80 -7.19 -15.10 -9.59
C HIS A 80 -5.88 -15.28 -10.37
N GLU A 81 -5.82 -14.87 -11.64
CA GLU A 81 -4.58 -14.96 -12.45
C GLU A 81 -3.47 -14.03 -11.90
N LEU A 82 -3.87 -12.89 -11.34
CA LEU A 82 -2.94 -11.98 -10.67
C LEU A 82 -2.36 -12.61 -9.41
N LEU A 83 -3.21 -13.23 -8.57
CA LEU A 83 -2.76 -13.93 -7.36
C LEU A 83 -1.86 -15.11 -7.72
N ASP A 84 -2.29 -15.99 -8.64
CA ASP A 84 -1.49 -17.13 -9.11
C ASP A 84 -0.10 -16.69 -9.59
N TYR A 85 -0.02 -15.59 -10.32
CA TYR A 85 1.25 -15.05 -10.78
C TYR A 85 2.12 -14.54 -9.63
N LEU A 86 1.56 -13.79 -8.69
CA LEU A 86 2.29 -13.28 -7.52
C LEU A 86 2.79 -14.43 -6.63
N GLU A 87 1.97 -15.46 -6.45
CA GLU A 87 2.31 -16.69 -5.74
C GLU A 87 3.47 -17.42 -6.39
N GLU A 88 3.42 -17.67 -7.70
CA GLU A 88 4.53 -18.31 -8.42
C GLU A 88 5.80 -17.44 -8.39
N LEU A 89 5.64 -16.12 -8.54
CA LEU A 89 6.75 -15.17 -8.54
C LEU A 89 7.51 -15.14 -7.21
N THR A 90 6.78 -15.27 -6.10
CA THR A 90 7.30 -15.04 -4.75
C THR A 90 7.46 -16.30 -3.92
N GLN A 91 6.85 -17.42 -4.35
CA GLN A 91 6.76 -18.68 -3.61
C GLN A 91 6.18 -18.49 -2.19
N ALA A 92 5.22 -17.57 -2.07
CA ALA A 92 4.47 -17.27 -0.85
C ALA A 92 2.97 -17.25 -1.17
N ASN A 93 2.11 -17.57 -0.20
CA ASN A 93 0.66 -17.45 -0.37
C ASN A 93 0.28 -15.97 -0.49
N TRP A 94 -0.65 -15.65 -1.40
CA TRP A 94 -1.27 -14.34 -1.52
C TRP A 94 -2.79 -14.43 -1.36
N ALA A 95 -3.33 -13.66 -0.42
CA ALA A 95 -4.76 -13.60 -0.17
C ALA A 95 -5.35 -12.24 -0.57
N ALA A 96 -6.55 -12.22 -1.15
CA ALA A 96 -7.25 -11.01 -1.55
C ALA A 96 -8.77 -11.18 -1.44
N SER A 97 -9.49 -10.05 -1.42
CA SER A 97 -10.95 -10.05 -1.39
C SER A 97 -11.56 -10.02 -2.79
N SER A 98 -12.69 -10.69 -2.95
CA SER A 98 -13.58 -10.60 -4.13
C SER A 98 -14.66 -9.53 -4.00
N ASN A 99 -14.73 -8.86 -2.85
CA ASN A 99 -15.74 -7.87 -2.50
C ASN A 99 -15.09 -6.54 -2.07
N ASP A 100 -15.91 -5.53 -1.79
CA ASP A 100 -15.44 -4.24 -1.27
C ASP A 100 -14.90 -4.39 0.17
N THR A 101 -13.59 -4.58 0.28
CA THR A 101 -12.89 -4.75 1.56
C THR A 101 -12.87 -3.47 2.38
N GLY A 102 -13.02 -3.60 3.70
CA GLY A 102 -13.02 -2.51 4.67
C GLY A 102 -14.36 -1.79 4.81
N TYR A 103 -15.34 -2.04 3.92
CA TYR A 103 -16.69 -1.53 4.10
C TYR A 103 -17.33 -2.20 5.33
N GLY A 104 -17.75 -1.40 6.30
CA GLY A 104 -18.28 -1.94 7.57
C GLY A 104 -17.24 -2.69 8.42
N CYS A 105 -15.94 -2.46 8.18
CA CYS A 105 -14.83 -3.20 8.81
C CYS A 105 -14.76 -4.69 8.44
N ASP A 106 -15.31 -5.08 7.29
CA ASP A 106 -15.14 -6.43 6.74
C ASP A 106 -13.76 -6.59 6.09
N TRP A 107 -12.91 -7.44 6.67
CA TRP A 107 -11.58 -7.77 6.14
C TRP A 107 -11.48 -9.25 5.78
N ILE A 108 -12.55 -9.84 5.24
CA ILE A 108 -12.52 -11.20 4.70
C ILE A 108 -11.79 -11.22 3.35
N LEU A 109 -10.88 -12.19 3.19
CA LEU A 109 -10.14 -12.43 1.95
C LEU A 109 -10.59 -13.76 1.33
N GLU A 110 -11.58 -13.72 0.43
CA GLU A 110 -12.25 -14.92 -0.09
C GLU A 110 -11.43 -15.75 -1.08
N SER A 111 -10.23 -15.29 -1.48
CA SER A 111 -9.34 -16.10 -2.31
C SER A 111 -8.90 -17.40 -1.63
N ASP A 112 -8.82 -17.39 -0.30
CA ASP A 112 -8.37 -18.53 0.50
C ASP A 112 -9.51 -19.12 1.33
N GLU A 113 -9.93 -20.33 0.96
CA GLU A 113 -10.94 -21.05 1.72
C GLU A 113 -10.44 -21.35 3.15
N GLY A 114 -11.21 -20.91 4.14
CA GLY A 114 -10.90 -21.11 5.57
C GLY A 114 -10.02 -20.03 6.21
N LEU A 115 -9.56 -19.03 5.46
CA LEU A 115 -8.82 -17.89 6.04
C LEU A 115 -9.74 -16.97 6.86
N GLY A 116 -10.86 -16.55 6.27
CA GLY A 116 -11.85 -15.69 6.92
C GLY A 116 -11.38 -14.23 7.11
N ASP A 117 -11.87 -13.60 8.18
CA ASP A 117 -11.59 -12.20 8.51
C ASP A 117 -10.17 -12.03 9.10
N VAL A 118 -9.34 -11.20 8.45
CA VAL A 118 -7.96 -10.94 8.87
C VAL A 118 -7.79 -9.68 9.73
N ALA A 119 -8.89 -9.02 10.14
CA ALA A 119 -8.84 -7.78 10.91
C ALA A 119 -7.97 -7.91 12.17
N ALA A 120 -8.11 -9.01 12.90
CA ALA A 120 -7.37 -9.27 14.14
C ALA A 120 -5.86 -9.44 13.93
N CYS A 121 -5.40 -9.71 12.70
CA CYS A 121 -3.98 -9.79 12.36
C CYS A 121 -3.31 -8.41 12.34
N TYR A 122 -4.06 -7.37 11.96
CA TYR A 122 -3.50 -6.04 11.67
C TYR A 122 -4.00 -4.96 12.61
N PHE A 123 -5.18 -5.14 13.19
CA PHE A 123 -5.86 -4.13 13.96
C PHE A 123 -6.07 -4.58 15.40
N CYS A 124 -5.57 -3.77 16.33
CA CYS A 124 -6.00 -3.87 17.71
C CYS A 124 -7.26 -3.03 17.89
N GLU A 125 -8.43 -3.67 17.98
CA GLU A 125 -9.72 -2.98 18.07
C GLU A 125 -9.78 -1.96 19.23
N GLN A 126 -9.14 -2.27 20.36
CA GLN A 126 -9.05 -1.36 21.49
C GLN A 126 -8.25 -0.09 21.15
N GLU A 127 -7.17 -0.21 20.39
CA GLU A 127 -6.37 0.93 19.94
C GLU A 127 -7.07 1.70 18.81
N LEU A 128 -7.77 1.01 17.90
CA LEU A 128 -8.61 1.67 16.90
C LEU A 128 -9.71 2.53 17.54
N LYS A 129 -10.38 2.03 18.59
CA LYS A 129 -11.37 2.81 19.37
C LYS A 129 -10.78 4.06 20.02
N ARG A 130 -9.48 4.01 20.34
CA ARG A 130 -8.73 5.15 20.90
C ARG A 130 -8.18 6.07 19.83
N TRP A 131 -8.16 5.63 18.57
CA TRP A 131 -7.69 6.43 17.45
C TRP A 131 -8.62 7.63 17.27
N LYS A 132 -8.12 8.80 17.66
CA LYS A 132 -8.77 10.07 17.37
C LYS A 132 -8.41 10.46 15.95
N PHE A 133 -9.38 10.46 15.04
CA PHE A 133 -9.21 11.03 13.71
C PHE A 133 -8.90 12.52 13.84
N THR A 134 -7.63 12.89 13.74
CA THR A 134 -7.23 14.26 13.39
C THR A 134 -7.11 14.33 11.87
N ALA A 135 -8.23 14.12 11.16
CA ALA A 135 -8.31 14.62 9.80
C ALA A 135 -8.06 16.13 9.89
N LYS A 136 -7.08 16.66 9.17
CA LYS A 136 -6.95 18.11 9.03
C LYS A 136 -8.23 18.57 8.36
N THR A 137 -9.14 19.13 9.14
CA THR A 137 -10.29 19.83 8.58
C THR A 137 -9.75 21.01 7.75
N GLU A 138 -10.54 21.49 6.78
CA GLU A 138 -10.18 22.71 6.04
C GLU A 138 -9.84 23.87 6.99
N ALA A 139 -10.51 23.93 8.15
CA ALA A 139 -10.19 24.89 9.21
C ALA A 139 -8.75 24.74 9.75
N THR A 140 -8.29 23.51 10.00
CA THR A 140 -6.92 23.25 10.44
C THR A 140 -5.90 23.52 9.32
N GLN A 141 -6.24 23.25 8.06
CA GLN A 141 -5.41 23.62 6.90
C GLN A 141 -5.28 25.15 6.74
N LEU A 142 -6.40 25.89 6.84
CA LEU A 142 -6.43 27.35 6.77
C LEU A 142 -5.65 27.99 7.91
N GLN A 143 -5.73 27.42 9.12
CA GLN A 143 -5.00 27.92 10.27
C GLN A 143 -3.48 27.70 10.14
N ILE A 144 -3.05 26.54 9.63
CA ILE A 144 -1.64 26.27 9.32
C ILE A 144 -1.15 27.20 8.19
N HIS A 145 -1.95 27.40 7.15
CA HIS A 145 -1.61 28.32 6.05
C HIS A 145 -1.47 29.77 6.55
N ALA A 146 -2.41 30.24 7.36
CA ALA A 146 -2.36 31.56 7.97
C ALA A 146 -1.13 31.75 8.88
N GLN A 147 -0.75 30.72 9.65
CA GLN A 147 0.46 30.75 10.48
C GLN A 147 1.75 30.79 9.65
N MET A 148 1.82 30.08 8.52
CA MET A 148 2.98 30.16 7.61
C MET A 148 3.11 31.55 6.98
N LEU A 149 2.01 32.18 6.60
CA LEU A 149 2.00 33.54 6.07
C LEU A 149 2.37 34.60 7.13
N ALA A 150 1.94 34.40 8.38
CA ALA A 150 2.26 35.30 9.49
C ALA A 150 3.69 35.13 10.03
N GLY A 151 4.31 33.96 9.82
CA GLY A 151 5.62 33.59 10.36
C GLY A 151 6.83 33.86 9.47
N HIS A 152 6.66 34.41 8.27
CA HIS A 152 7.79 34.85 7.45
C HIS A 152 8.11 36.33 7.73
N PRO A 153 9.12 36.64 8.57
CA PRO A 153 9.69 37.98 8.57
C PRO A 153 10.13 38.25 7.13
N LYS A 154 9.53 39.27 6.50
CA LYS A 154 9.88 39.71 5.15
C LYS A 154 11.40 39.74 5.06
N ALA A 155 11.96 38.82 4.27
CA ALA A 155 13.37 38.85 3.97
C ALA A 155 13.64 40.24 3.40
N LYS A 156 14.42 41.05 4.12
CA LYS A 156 14.83 42.36 3.64
C LYS A 156 15.44 42.13 2.26
N SER A 157 14.78 42.61 1.22
CA SER A 157 15.29 42.60 -0.13
C SER A 157 16.68 43.26 -0.08
N LYS A 158 17.72 42.46 -0.29
CA LYS A 158 19.05 43.01 -0.54
C LYS A 158 18.91 43.84 -1.81
N GLU A 159 19.10 45.15 -1.67
CA GLU A 159 19.26 46.05 -2.79
C GLU A 159 20.32 45.47 -3.72
N TYR A 160 19.92 45.26 -4.97
CA TYR A 160 20.78 44.81 -6.04
C TYR A 160 21.72 45.98 -6.36
N ILE A 161 22.95 45.92 -5.85
CA ILE A 161 23.99 46.89 -6.23
C ILE A 161 24.44 46.52 -7.64
N GLU A 162 23.91 47.26 -8.63
CA GLU A 162 24.46 47.29 -9.98
C GLU A 162 25.91 47.78 -9.93
N GLY A 163 26.85 46.94 -10.36
CA GLY A 163 28.21 47.42 -10.54
C GLY A 163 29.24 46.34 -10.70
N SER A 164 29.35 45.75 -11.90
CA SER A 164 30.60 45.15 -12.39
C SER A 164 30.56 45.07 -13.91
N LYS A 165 31.20 46.05 -14.55
CA LYS A 165 31.46 46.05 -16.00
C LYS A 165 32.45 44.92 -16.35
N PRO A 166 32.36 44.31 -17.54
CA PRO A 166 33.36 43.36 -18.01
C PRO A 166 34.66 44.08 -18.37
N ARG A 167 35.80 43.49 -17.98
CA ARG A 167 37.11 43.85 -18.56
C ARG A 167 37.30 43.10 -19.87
N GLN A 168 37.88 43.84 -20.82
CA GLN A 168 38.22 43.45 -22.20
C GLN A 168 39.21 42.28 -22.25
#